data_AF-A0A1V5VKL8-F1
#
_entry.id   AF-A0A1V5VKL8-F1
#
_cell.length_a   1.000
_cell.length_b   1.000
_cell.length_c   1.000
_cell.angle_alpha   90.00
_cell.angle_beta   90.00
_cell.angle_gamma   90.00
#
_symmetry.space_group_name_H-M   'P 1'
#
loop_
_entity.id
_entity.type
_entity.pdbx_description
1 polymer ?
#
loop_
_entity_poly.entity_id
_entity_poly.type
_entity_poly.pdbx_seq_one_letter_code
_entity_poly.pdbx_strand_id
1 'polypeptide(L)'
;MVLSPDSVRRNFPGTPVPEILQRGRQVLLDKDGLFASWDTGSATQAEMPLPSPEAFAEVVNDFWFHAVWTAKKLRRGELWVATTGNNAYMKRLLLQMLEWTTRATLGSDTDVFYDGRHMEQWAPAWIMEALPAVAAHYDTQDVWRALQASMALFHRMALQTAERWRYPYPAAQTEQVTAWVAARHSETN
;
A
#
# COMPACT_ATOMS: atom_id res chain seq x y z
N MET A 1 -16.85 -5.61 -16.53
CA MET A 1 -17.86 -6.27 -15.67
C MET A 1 -19.20 -6.21 -16.38
N VAL A 2 -19.90 -7.32 -16.52
CA VAL A 2 -21.28 -7.35 -17.06
C VAL A 2 -22.21 -7.45 -15.85
N LEU A 3 -23.07 -6.46 -15.67
CA LEU A 3 -24.08 -6.47 -14.62
C LEU A 3 -25.43 -6.77 -15.27
N SER A 4 -26.09 -7.86 -14.86
CA SER A 4 -27.47 -8.10 -15.27
C SER A 4 -28.42 -7.15 -14.54
N PRO A 5 -29.59 -6.81 -15.11
CA PRO A 5 -30.59 -5.96 -14.45
C PRO A 5 -30.94 -6.42 -13.02
N ASP A 6 -31.11 -7.73 -12.82
CA ASP A 6 -31.41 -8.30 -11.51
C ASP A 6 -30.23 -8.15 -10.54
N SER A 7 -28.99 -8.31 -11.01
CA SER A 7 -27.79 -8.11 -10.20
C SER A 7 -27.65 -6.65 -9.76
N VAL A 8 -27.94 -5.70 -10.65
CA VAL A 8 -27.94 -4.26 -10.33
C VAL A 8 -28.99 -3.96 -9.28
N ARG A 9 -30.24 -4.38 -9.49
CA ARG A 9 -31.36 -4.11 -8.57
C ARG A 9 -31.15 -4.75 -7.20
N ARG A 10 -30.57 -5.96 -7.16
CA ARG A 10 -30.29 -6.67 -5.91
C ARG A 10 -29.12 -6.08 -5.14
N ASN A 11 -28.04 -5.74 -5.84
CA ASN A 11 -26.79 -5.33 -5.18
C ASN A 11 -26.70 -3.81 -4.95
N PHE A 12 -27.46 -3.01 -5.71
CA PHE A 12 -27.47 -1.55 -5.63
C PHE A 12 -28.90 -0.99 -5.59
N PRO A 13 -29.72 -1.33 -4.57
CA PRO A 13 -31.08 -0.83 -4.44
C PRO A 13 -31.08 0.66 -4.02
N GLY A 14 -30.89 1.56 -4.99
CA GLY A 14 -30.79 3.01 -4.77
C GLY A 14 -29.35 3.51 -4.57
N THR A 15 -29.15 4.79 -4.90
CA THR A 15 -27.87 5.54 -4.92
C THR A 15 -27.28 5.67 -3.49
N PRO A 16 -25.93 5.63 -3.29
CA PRO A 16 -24.87 5.93 -4.27
C PRO A 16 -24.25 4.75 -5.04
N VAL A 17 -23.72 5.09 -6.22
CA VAL A 17 -22.82 4.24 -7.02
C VAL A 17 -21.67 3.72 -6.14
N PRO A 18 -21.36 2.42 -6.17
CA PRO A 18 -20.21 1.88 -5.42
C PRO A 18 -18.93 2.62 -5.78
N GLU A 19 -18.08 2.91 -4.79
CA GLU A 19 -16.83 3.66 -4.97
C GLU A 19 -15.96 3.11 -6.12
N ILE A 20 -15.86 1.78 -6.24
CA ILE A 20 -15.12 1.11 -7.32
C ILE A 20 -15.64 1.42 -8.73
N LEU A 21 -16.91 1.79 -8.85
CA LEU A 21 -17.58 2.19 -10.09
C LEU A 21 -17.67 3.71 -10.24
N GLN A 22 -17.21 4.48 -9.26
CA GLN A 22 -17.30 5.94 -9.37
C GLN A 22 -16.31 6.47 -10.40
N ARG A 23 -15.05 6.03 -10.41
CA ARG A 23 -14.01 6.52 -11.32
C ARG A 23 -14.03 5.83 -12.69
N GLY A 24 -13.84 6.62 -13.76
CA GLY A 24 -13.68 6.11 -15.13
C GLY A 24 -14.90 5.40 -15.72
N ARG A 25 -16.10 5.61 -15.15
CA ARG A 25 -17.34 5.00 -15.64
C ARG A 25 -17.80 5.67 -16.93
N GLN A 26 -18.21 4.85 -17.90
CA GLN A 26 -18.95 5.29 -19.06
C GLN A 26 -20.11 4.34 -19.28
N VAL A 27 -21.34 4.86 -19.21
CA VAL A 27 -22.54 4.08 -19.55
C VAL A 27 -22.64 4.04 -21.07
N LEU A 28 -22.33 2.90 -21.66
CA LEU A 28 -22.41 2.71 -23.12
C LEU A 28 -23.85 2.47 -23.60
N LEU A 29 -24.67 1.83 -22.76
CA LEU A 29 -26.05 1.47 -23.07
C LEU A 29 -26.85 1.25 -21.77
N ASP A 30 -27.99 1.91 -21.63
CA ASP A 30 -28.95 1.70 -20.55
C ASP A 30 -30.36 1.59 -21.14
N LYS A 31 -30.84 0.35 -21.34
CA LYS A 31 -32.17 0.09 -21.92
C LYS A 31 -33.29 0.12 -20.87
N ASP A 32 -32.94 -0.07 -19.60
CA ASP A 32 -33.89 -0.26 -18.50
C ASP A 32 -33.95 0.97 -17.58
N GLY A 33 -33.18 2.02 -17.87
CA GLY A 33 -33.11 3.28 -17.11
C GLY A 33 -32.47 3.12 -15.72
N LEU A 34 -31.70 2.05 -15.50
CA LEU A 34 -31.16 1.70 -14.18
C LEU A 34 -30.01 2.62 -13.74
N PHE A 35 -29.38 3.30 -14.68
CA PHE A 35 -28.21 4.15 -14.44
C PHE A 35 -28.53 5.63 -14.66
N ALA A 36 -29.80 6.00 -14.87
CA ALA A 36 -30.22 7.38 -15.11
C ALA A 36 -29.88 8.34 -13.95
N SER A 37 -29.82 7.84 -12.71
CA SER A 37 -29.43 8.63 -11.53
C SER A 37 -27.92 8.65 -11.27
N TRP A 38 -27.14 7.90 -12.04
CA TRP A 38 -25.70 7.87 -11.93
C TRP A 38 -25.16 9.00 -12.78
N ASP A 39 -24.82 10.12 -12.14
CA ASP A 39 -24.29 11.29 -12.84
C ASP A 39 -23.17 10.88 -13.81
N THR A 40 -23.20 11.36 -15.05
CA THR A 40 -22.10 11.16 -16.01
C THR A 40 -20.93 12.11 -15.71
N GLY A 41 -21.12 13.04 -14.77
CA GLY A 41 -20.10 13.94 -14.27
C GLY A 41 -18.89 13.19 -13.69
N SER A 42 -17.71 13.74 -14.00
CA SER A 42 -16.40 13.38 -13.44
C SER A 42 -16.58 12.87 -12.02
N ALA A 43 -16.09 11.66 -11.75
CA ALA A 43 -16.06 11.13 -10.39
C ALA A 43 -15.49 12.22 -9.48
N THR A 44 -16.34 12.80 -8.62
CA THR A 44 -15.85 13.68 -7.56
C THR A 44 -14.99 12.80 -6.70
N GLN A 45 -13.70 13.02 -6.78
CA GLN A 45 -12.73 12.32 -5.98
C GLN A 45 -13.12 12.59 -4.53
N ALA A 46 -13.55 11.56 -3.80
CA ALA A 46 -13.78 11.73 -2.38
C ALA A 46 -12.45 12.21 -1.78
N GLU A 47 -12.44 13.42 -1.22
CA GLU A 47 -11.32 13.92 -0.44
C GLU A 47 -11.10 12.93 0.70
N MET A 48 -10.09 12.07 0.55
CA MET A 48 -9.72 11.18 1.63
C MET A 48 -9.02 12.03 2.69
N PRO A 49 -9.53 12.07 3.93
CA PRO A 49 -8.91 12.85 4.98
C PRO A 49 -7.48 12.37 5.21
N LEU A 50 -6.62 13.33 5.55
CA LEU A 50 -5.27 13.07 6.02
C LEU A 50 -5.32 12.08 7.21
N PRO A 51 -4.50 11.00 7.22
CA PRO A 51 -4.47 10.09 8.36
C PRO A 51 -4.01 10.84 9.61
N SER A 52 -4.52 10.48 10.79
CA SER A 52 -4.07 11.09 12.04
C SER A 52 -2.60 10.70 12.35
N PRO A 53 -1.89 11.47 13.19
CA PRO A 53 -0.56 11.10 13.66
C PRO A 53 -0.52 9.69 14.28
N GLU A 54 -1.58 9.28 14.97
CA GLU A 54 -1.72 7.97 15.59
C GLU A 54 -1.84 6.86 14.54
N ALA A 55 -2.71 7.05 13.54
CA ALA A 55 -2.86 6.10 12.44
C ALA A 55 -1.55 5.95 11.64
N PHE A 56 -0.82 7.04 11.45
CA PHE A 56 0.52 7.00 10.85
C PHE A 56 1.50 6.17 11.70
N ALA A 57 1.53 6.43 13.02
CA ALA A 57 2.40 5.71 13.95
C ALA A 57 2.07 4.21 14.02
N GLU A 58 0.79 3.83 13.95
CA GLU A 58 0.34 2.44 13.90
C GLU A 58 0.91 1.71 12.67
N VAL A 59 0.79 2.29 11.47
CA VAL A 59 1.34 1.69 10.25
C VAL A 59 2.87 1.55 10.32
N VAL A 60 3.55 2.54 10.89
CA VAL A 60 5.01 2.48 11.11
C VAL A 60 5.37 1.33 12.06
N ASN A 61 4.68 1.23 13.20
CA ASN A 61 4.94 0.19 14.20
C ASN A 61 4.65 -1.21 13.66
N ASP A 62 3.52 -1.40 12.97
CA ASP A 62 3.14 -2.67 12.35
C ASP A 62 4.17 -3.12 11.33
N PHE A 63 4.71 -2.19 10.53
CA PHE A 63 5.72 -2.52 9.53
C PHE A 63 7.00 -3.06 10.18
N TRP A 64 7.51 -2.36 11.20
CA TRP A 64 8.73 -2.78 11.90
C TRP A 64 8.53 -4.06 12.71
N PHE A 65 7.35 -4.27 13.29
CA PHE A 65 6.98 -5.54 13.90
C PHE A 65 7.07 -6.69 12.90
N HIS A 66 6.48 -6.53 11.71
CA HIS A 66 6.53 -7.55 10.66
C HIS A 66 7.93 -7.76 10.09
N ALA A 67 8.79 -6.73 10.06
CA ALA A 67 10.19 -6.88 9.68
C ALA A 67 10.94 -7.79 10.66
N VAL A 68 10.82 -7.53 11.96
CA VAL A 68 11.42 -8.36 13.02
C VAL A 68 10.85 -9.78 13.00
N TRP A 69 9.53 -9.91 12.85
CA TRP A 69 8.87 -11.21 12.78
C TRP A 69 9.35 -12.02 11.58
N THR A 70 9.41 -11.41 10.39
CA THR A 70 9.89 -12.06 9.16
C THR A 70 11.34 -12.53 9.31
N ALA A 71 12.22 -11.69 9.86
CA ALA A 71 13.60 -12.08 10.15
C ALA A 71 13.70 -13.28 11.11
N LYS A 72 12.87 -13.32 12.17
CA LYS A 72 12.80 -14.47 13.08
C LYS A 72 12.36 -15.74 12.37
N LYS A 73 11.42 -15.63 11.42
CA LYS A 73 10.91 -16.77 10.64
C LYS A 73 11.95 -17.31 9.68
N LEU A 74 12.72 -16.45 9.02
CA LEU A 74 13.87 -16.86 8.21
C LEU A 74 14.90 -17.63 9.04
N ARG A 75 15.21 -17.15 10.24
CA ARG A 75 16.17 -17.82 11.15
C ARG A 75 15.72 -19.18 11.66
N ARG A 76 14.42 -19.46 11.61
CA ARG A 76 13.85 -20.76 12.00
C ARG A 76 13.66 -21.71 10.81
N GLY A 77 14.06 -21.30 9.60
CA GLY A 77 13.81 -22.07 8.38
C GLY A 77 12.33 -22.10 7.95
N GLU A 78 11.48 -21.22 8.49
CA GLU A 78 10.05 -21.15 8.18
C GLU A 78 9.82 -20.34 6.88
N LEU A 79 10.36 -20.79 5.74
CA LEU A 79 10.43 -20.01 4.49
C LEU A 79 9.06 -19.55 3.97
N TRP A 80 8.03 -20.41 4.03
CA TRP A 80 6.65 -20.04 3.67
C TRP A 80 6.13 -18.85 4.47
N VAL A 81 6.32 -18.89 5.78
CA VAL A 81 5.85 -17.87 6.70
C VAL A 81 6.63 -16.57 6.51
N ALA A 82 7.95 -16.67 6.33
CA ALA A 82 8.81 -15.53 6.03
C ALA A 82 8.46 -14.86 4.69
N THR A 83 8.28 -15.66 3.63
CA THR A 83 7.90 -15.15 2.30
C THR A 83 6.54 -14.45 2.37
N THR A 84 5.56 -15.02 3.08
CA THR A 84 4.25 -14.40 3.31
C THR A 84 4.39 -13.09 4.11
N GLY A 85 5.26 -13.06 5.12
CA GLY A 85 5.58 -11.85 5.87
C GLY A 85 6.05 -10.70 4.96
N ASN A 86 7.05 -10.97 4.12
CA ASN A 86 7.61 -9.97 3.22
C ASN A 86 6.67 -9.59 2.06
N ASN A 87 6.08 -10.57 1.39
CA ASN A 87 5.36 -10.38 0.12
C ASN A 87 3.87 -10.05 0.30
N ALA A 88 3.27 -10.32 1.47
CA ALA A 88 1.86 -10.00 1.73
C ALA A 88 1.73 -8.94 2.82
N TYR A 89 2.06 -9.27 4.07
CA TYR A 89 1.79 -8.38 5.21
C TYR A 89 2.54 -7.05 5.10
N MET A 90 3.85 -7.10 4.82
CA MET A 90 4.65 -5.89 4.64
C MET A 90 4.30 -5.12 3.37
N LYS A 91 3.85 -5.78 2.29
CA LYS A 91 3.47 -5.09 1.04
C LYS A 91 2.20 -4.28 1.19
N ARG A 92 1.22 -4.76 1.95
CA ARG A 92 0.03 -3.98 2.31
C ARG A 92 0.41 -2.67 3.02
N LEU A 93 1.33 -2.73 3.97
CA LEU A 93 1.80 -1.56 4.72
C LEU A 93 2.67 -0.64 3.86
N LEU A 94 3.50 -1.21 2.99
CA LEU A 94 4.32 -0.47 2.03
C LEU A 94 3.45 0.31 1.03
N LEU A 95 2.40 -0.32 0.50
CA LEU A 95 1.42 0.34 -0.37
C LEU A 95 0.75 1.51 0.35
N GLN A 96 0.28 1.30 1.59
CA GLN A 96 -0.35 2.37 2.36
C GLN A 96 0.60 3.58 2.54
N MET A 97 1.86 3.31 2.87
CA MET A 97 2.87 4.36 3.04
C MET A 97 3.24 5.04 1.71
N LEU A 98 3.22 4.30 0.60
CA LEU A 98 3.45 4.84 -0.75
C LEU A 98 2.35 5.82 -1.16
N GLU A 99 1.08 5.45 -0.95
CA GLU A 99 -0.07 6.32 -1.19
C GLU A 99 0.04 7.62 -0.36
N TRP A 100 0.38 7.48 0.92
CA TRP A 100 0.61 8.60 1.82
C TRP A 100 1.78 9.49 1.38
N THR A 101 2.92 8.89 1.02
CA THR A 101 4.09 9.63 0.53
C THR A 101 3.76 10.40 -0.74
N THR A 102 3.00 9.79 -1.65
CA THR A 102 2.58 10.43 -2.90
C THR A 102 1.73 11.66 -2.60
N ARG A 103 0.71 11.54 -1.75
CA ARG A 103 -0.15 12.67 -1.36
C ARG A 103 0.63 13.74 -0.58
N ALA A 104 1.55 13.33 0.28
CA ALA A 104 2.39 14.25 1.05
C ALA A 104 3.35 15.07 0.17
N THR A 105 3.70 14.56 -1.01
CA THR A 105 4.69 15.18 -1.91
C THR A 105 4.07 15.96 -3.06
N LEU A 106 3.02 15.41 -3.68
CA LEU A 106 2.36 15.99 -4.84
C LEU A 106 1.11 16.81 -4.48
N GLY A 107 0.60 16.68 -3.26
CA GLY A 107 -0.59 17.37 -2.76
C GLY A 107 -1.69 16.39 -2.35
N SER A 108 -2.53 16.77 -1.37
CA SER A 108 -3.63 15.93 -0.85
C SER A 108 -4.60 15.46 -1.93
N ASP A 109 -4.75 16.27 -2.98
CA ASP A 109 -5.70 16.07 -4.07
C ASP A 109 -5.12 15.15 -5.17
N THR A 110 -3.92 14.60 -4.95
CA THR A 110 -3.28 13.69 -5.91
C THR A 110 -4.09 12.41 -6.09
N ASP A 111 -4.36 12.06 -7.34
CA ASP A 111 -5.12 10.87 -7.70
C ASP A 111 -4.33 9.58 -7.56
N VAL A 112 -4.32 9.06 -6.33
CA VAL A 112 -3.96 7.67 -6.06
C VAL A 112 -5.21 6.79 -6.20
N PHE A 113 -5.08 5.73 -6.99
CA PHE A 113 -6.15 4.76 -7.17
C PHE A 113 -6.15 3.73 -6.04
N TYR A 114 -7.34 3.30 -5.65
CA TYR A 114 -7.54 2.25 -4.65
C TYR A 114 -6.70 1.00 -4.96
N ASP A 115 -6.11 0.42 -3.91
CA ASP A 115 -5.36 -0.85 -3.95
C ASP A 115 -4.17 -0.83 -4.92
N GLY A 116 -3.51 0.32 -5.04
CA GLY A 116 -2.29 0.44 -5.86
C GLY A 116 -2.53 0.35 -7.37
N ARG A 117 -3.77 0.45 -7.85
CA ARG A 117 -4.06 0.34 -9.28
C ARG A 117 -3.35 1.44 -10.08
N HIS A 118 -2.82 1.10 -11.25
CA HIS A 118 -2.13 2.06 -12.13
C HIS A 118 -1.00 2.83 -11.44
N MET A 119 -0.34 2.23 -10.44
CA MET A 119 0.74 2.85 -9.67
C MET A 119 1.83 3.47 -10.54
N GLU A 120 2.09 2.88 -11.70
CA GLU A 120 3.04 3.35 -12.70
C GLU A 120 2.72 4.77 -13.23
N GLN A 121 1.47 5.23 -13.09
CA GLN A 121 1.01 6.53 -13.58
C GLN A 121 1.10 7.64 -12.53
N TRP A 122 1.14 7.30 -11.23
CA TRP A 122 1.02 8.28 -10.16
C TRP A 122 2.09 8.17 -9.07
N ALA A 123 2.75 7.03 -8.91
CA ALA A 123 3.78 6.88 -7.91
C ALA A 123 5.07 7.61 -8.32
N PRO A 124 5.79 8.24 -7.37
CA PRO A 124 7.10 8.82 -7.61
C PRO A 124 8.08 7.83 -8.26
N ALA A 125 8.83 8.29 -9.26
CA ALA A 125 9.76 7.46 -10.05
C ALA A 125 10.77 6.68 -9.18
N TRP A 126 11.32 7.33 -8.15
CA TRP A 126 12.27 6.69 -7.23
C TRP A 126 11.67 5.53 -6.42
N ILE A 127 10.35 5.54 -6.18
CA ILE A 127 9.65 4.42 -5.54
C ILE A 127 9.49 3.31 -6.57
N MET A 128 9.05 3.64 -7.78
CA MET A 128 8.89 2.67 -8.88
C MET A 128 10.20 1.93 -9.21
N GLU A 129 11.32 2.63 -9.19
CA GLU A 129 12.66 2.05 -9.38
C GLU A 129 13.04 1.08 -8.25
N ALA A 130 12.58 1.32 -7.02
CA ALA A 130 12.90 0.48 -5.86
C ALA A 130 11.97 -0.74 -5.71
N LEU A 131 10.75 -0.68 -6.26
CA LEU A 131 9.73 -1.73 -6.11
C LEU A 131 10.17 -3.14 -6.54
N PRO A 132 10.88 -3.36 -7.66
CA PRO A 132 11.32 -4.69 -8.06
C PRO A 132 12.15 -5.40 -6.99
N ALA A 133 12.91 -4.63 -6.19
CA ALA A 133 13.75 -5.17 -5.15
C ALA A 133 12.96 -5.56 -3.88
N VAL A 134 11.74 -5.09 -3.67
CA VAL A 134 11.02 -5.41 -2.42
C VAL A 134 10.31 -6.76 -2.45
N ALA A 135 10.05 -7.32 -3.64
CA ALA A 135 9.46 -8.65 -3.79
C ALA A 135 10.55 -9.74 -3.71
N ALA A 136 10.20 -10.87 -3.11
CA ALA A 136 11.05 -12.05 -3.01
C ALA A 136 10.46 -13.20 -3.83
N HIS A 137 11.34 -13.99 -4.47
CA HIS A 137 11.03 -15.35 -4.86
C HIS A 137 11.01 -16.26 -3.63
N TYR A 138 10.56 -17.51 -3.80
CA TYR A 138 10.57 -18.53 -2.75
C TYR A 138 11.99 -19.09 -2.53
N ASP A 139 12.90 -18.23 -2.07
CA ASP A 139 14.29 -18.53 -1.79
C ASP A 139 14.74 -17.79 -0.52
N THR A 140 15.46 -18.45 0.37
CA THR A 140 15.84 -17.89 1.67
C THR A 140 16.70 -16.63 1.53
N GLN A 141 17.69 -16.63 0.64
CA GLN A 141 18.58 -15.48 0.46
C GLN A 141 17.85 -14.33 -0.23
N ASP A 142 16.98 -14.65 -1.19
CA ASP A 142 16.17 -13.65 -1.87
C ASP A 142 15.15 -12.99 -0.93
N VAL A 143 14.57 -13.73 0.03
CA VAL A 143 13.68 -13.15 1.05
C VAL A 143 14.47 -12.26 2.02
N TRP A 144 15.70 -12.61 2.41
CA TRP A 144 16.56 -11.71 3.20
C TRP A 144 16.87 -10.40 2.46
N ARG A 145 17.21 -10.50 1.17
CA ARG A 145 17.45 -9.33 0.30
C ARG A 145 16.20 -8.46 0.20
N ALA A 146 15.06 -9.06 -0.10
CA ALA A 146 13.78 -8.37 -0.26
C ALA A 146 13.28 -7.74 1.05
N LEU A 147 13.52 -8.37 2.20
CA LEU A 147 13.22 -7.82 3.52
C LEU A 147 14.01 -6.53 3.76
N GLN A 148 15.32 -6.55 3.51
CA GLN A 148 16.17 -5.38 3.66
C GLN A 148 15.78 -4.25 2.69
N ALA A 149 15.50 -4.59 1.43
CA ALA A 149 15.01 -3.62 0.44
C ALA A 149 13.66 -3.01 0.85
N SER A 150 12.74 -3.83 1.39
CA SER A 150 11.45 -3.35 1.90
C SER A 150 11.63 -2.38 3.05
N MET A 151 12.51 -2.70 4.01
CA MET A 151 12.80 -1.83 5.15
C MET A 151 13.41 -0.50 4.72
N ALA A 152 14.37 -0.51 3.80
CA ALA A 152 15.00 0.70 3.28
C ALA A 152 13.99 1.61 2.56
N LEU A 153 13.16 1.03 1.67
CA LEU A 153 12.14 1.78 0.94
C LEU A 153 11.09 2.36 1.88
N PHE A 154 10.57 1.54 2.81
CA PHE A 154 9.58 2.00 3.79
C PHE A 154 10.12 3.09 4.70
N HIS A 155 11.35 2.95 5.21
CA HIS A 155 11.98 3.96 6.05
C HIS A 155 12.06 5.31 5.34
N ARG A 156 12.54 5.32 4.08
CA ARG A 156 12.65 6.55 3.28
C ARG A 156 11.29 7.21 3.06
N MET A 157 10.28 6.42 2.67
CA MET A 157 8.92 6.91 2.47
C MET A 157 8.30 7.47 3.77
N ALA A 158 8.43 6.75 4.88
CA ALA A 158 7.86 7.14 6.16
C ALA A 158 8.53 8.39 6.74
N LEU A 159 9.86 8.51 6.64
CA LEU A 159 10.58 9.71 7.04
C LEU A 159 10.11 10.93 6.26
N GLN A 160 10.07 10.82 4.92
CA GLN A 160 9.63 11.91 4.05
C GLN A 160 8.17 12.31 4.31
N THR A 161 7.29 11.33 4.53
CA THR A 161 5.88 11.57 4.87
C THR A 161 5.75 12.29 6.21
N ALA A 162 6.47 11.83 7.24
CA ALA A 162 6.46 12.43 8.56
C ALA A 162 6.95 13.89 8.53
N GLU A 163 8.01 14.19 7.77
CA GLU A 163 8.50 15.55 7.59
C GLU A 163 7.46 16.47 6.94
N ARG A 164 6.79 15.99 5.88
CA ARG A 164 5.78 16.76 5.14
C ARG A 164 4.53 17.04 5.98
N TRP A 165 4.08 16.06 6.75
CA TRP A 165 2.90 16.18 7.60
C TRP A 165 3.20 16.68 9.02
N ARG A 166 4.49 16.87 9.36
CA ARG A 166 4.98 17.26 10.69
C ARG A 166 4.57 16.26 11.78
N TYR A 167 4.63 14.98 11.46
CA TYR A 167 4.33 13.89 12.38
C TYR A 167 5.61 13.36 13.03
N PRO A 168 5.53 12.82 14.26
CA PRO A 168 6.67 12.19 14.89
C PRO A 168 7.06 10.91 14.14
N TYR A 169 8.36 10.68 13.95
CA TYR A 169 8.90 9.46 13.36
C TYR A 169 10.07 8.89 14.18
N PRO A 170 10.02 7.61 14.60
CA PRO A 170 11.03 7.00 15.46
C PRO A 170 12.25 6.51 14.64
N ALA A 171 13.04 7.44 14.11
CA ALA A 171 14.20 7.13 13.26
C ALA A 171 15.26 6.28 13.99
N ALA A 172 15.59 6.62 15.24
CA ALA A 172 16.59 5.88 16.02
C ALA A 172 16.17 4.42 16.27
N GLN A 173 14.90 4.18 16.61
CA GLN A 173 14.37 2.82 16.81
C GLN A 173 14.37 2.03 15.49
N THR A 174 14.06 2.71 14.38
CA THR A 174 14.10 2.13 13.04
C THR A 174 15.51 1.67 12.65
N GLU A 175 16.53 2.49 12.93
CA GLU A 175 17.93 2.14 12.71
C GLU A 175 18.34 0.93 13.54
N GLN A 176 17.93 0.87 14.82
CA GLN A 176 18.19 -0.28 15.69
C GLN A 176 17.58 -1.56 15.15
N VAL A 177 16.32 -1.53 14.70
CA VAL A 177 15.66 -2.70 14.08
C VAL A 177 16.38 -3.10 12.79
N THR A 178 16.80 -2.13 11.98
CA THR A 178 17.52 -2.41 10.73
C THR A 178 18.86 -3.10 10.97
N ALA A 179 19.66 -2.56 11.89
CA ALA A 179 20.92 -3.17 12.30
C ALA A 179 20.71 -4.56 12.91
N TRP A 180 19.68 -4.74 13.73
CA TRP A 180 19.32 -6.02 14.30
C TRP A 180 19.00 -7.05 13.22
N VAL A 181 18.16 -6.72 12.23
CA VAL A 181 17.80 -7.64 11.14
C VAL A 181 19.03 -8.02 10.31
N ALA A 182 19.87 -7.05 9.95
CA ALA A 182 21.11 -7.30 9.20
C ALA A 182 22.06 -8.26 9.95
N ALA A 183 22.22 -8.08 11.27
CA ALA A 183 23.04 -8.98 12.07
C ALA A 183 22.53 -10.44 12.03
N ARG A 184 21.21 -10.67 12.00
CA ARG A 184 20.67 -12.04 11.89
C ARG A 184 20.93 -12.69 10.54
N HIS A 185 20.95 -11.92 9.47
CA HIS A 185 21.24 -12.44 8.13
C HIS A 185 22.66 -13.01 8.08
N SER A 186 23.64 -12.27 8.59
CA SER A 186 25.06 -12.65 8.61
C SER A 186 25.34 -13.93 9.41
N GLU A 187 24.54 -14.25 10.43
CA GLU A 187 24.68 -15.50 11.22
C GLU A 187 24.18 -16.75 10.47
N THR A 188 23.66 -16.62 9.25
CA THR A 188 23.11 -17.74 8.44
C THR A 188 24.09 -18.23 7.37
N ASN A 189 25.19 -17.51 7.14
CA ASN A 189 26.30 -17.90 6.25
C ASN A 189 27.46 -18.50 7.05
#